data_AF-F8LDA4-F1
#
_entry.id   AF-F8LDA4-F1
#
_cell.length_a   1.000
_cell.length_b   1.000
_cell.length_c   1.000
_cell.angle_alpha   90.00
_cell.angle_beta   90.00
_cell.angle_gamma   90.00
#
_symmetry.space_group_name_H-M   'P 1'
#
loop_
_entity.id
_entity.type
_entity.pdbx_description
1 polymer ?
#
loop_
_entity_poly.entity_id
_entity_poly.type
_entity_poly.pdbx_seq_one_letter_code
_entity_poly.pdbx_strand_id
1 'polypeptide(L)'
;MKRHIAKFLIFIFLSSINVEADCCKNITYTKPPPPIRPCCCSDDCYSEPPRTYDPYCYACDQFCPGECHFFFGAEGLWWTACENDLDFAVDFNTEQTEILGIGNTHFASYDWDWGVRGWLGWNWCCGWDTVVSYTWFKTEGNQFIDTTDEDISLKASLLHPNTGLSDADTATAKLDLKYQALDVLFGRTIVYCEDTVQLHPFFGFHGIWLKHDQSYLYEGGDFGTGSLAAPARVTWNSTLKGAGLIGGADVNLKWPCGIGIFGSMGGSILASKTDIEHLQEILDISGNITSTDIDLKEDQCVCIPGLHLKTGLSFQFACGQCLLMKFHLMYEFNNYFNTPHLRRYSYNNEGVSSSSASGNTALQGITVGGEIFF
;
A
#
# COMPACT_ATOMS: atom_id res chain seq x y z
N MET A 1 -3.41 -23.47 -0.74
CA MET A 1 -2.41 -23.34 -1.82
C MET A 1 -1.98 -21.88 -2.12
N LYS A 2 -2.76 -20.84 -1.76
CA LYS A 2 -2.44 -19.41 -2.01
C LYS A 2 -1.42 -18.74 -1.05
N ARG A 3 -1.13 -19.32 0.13
CA ARG A 3 -0.20 -18.72 1.14
C ARG A 3 1.30 -18.97 0.90
N HIS A 4 1.70 -19.86 -0.02
CA HIS A 4 3.11 -20.20 -0.23
C HIS A 4 3.83 -19.40 -1.32
N ILE A 5 3.11 -18.75 -2.23
CA ILE A 5 3.72 -18.02 -3.36
C ILE A 5 4.33 -16.68 -2.90
N ALA A 6 3.69 -15.97 -1.95
CA ALA A 6 4.19 -14.69 -1.44
C ALA A 6 5.48 -14.83 -0.59
N LYS A 7 5.62 -15.91 0.20
CA LYS A 7 6.85 -16.15 0.98
C LYS A 7 8.05 -16.51 0.11
N PHE A 8 7.82 -17.09 -1.08
CA PHE A 8 8.90 -17.50 -1.97
C PHE A 8 9.55 -16.31 -2.71
N LEU A 9 8.78 -15.27 -3.03
CA LEU A 9 9.29 -14.06 -3.70
C LEU A 9 10.10 -13.14 -2.77
N ILE A 10 9.76 -13.06 -1.48
CA ILE A 10 10.47 -12.20 -0.51
C ILE A 10 11.84 -12.80 -0.11
N PHE A 11 11.97 -14.14 -0.08
CA PHE A 11 13.22 -14.80 0.34
C PHE A 11 14.33 -14.73 -0.73
N ILE A 12 13.97 -14.55 -2.01
CA ILE A 12 14.93 -14.41 -3.11
C ILE A 12 15.60 -13.03 -3.11
N PHE A 13 14.93 -11.98 -2.60
CA PHE A 13 15.50 -10.62 -2.59
C PHE A 13 16.41 -10.32 -1.38
N LEU A 14 16.27 -11.03 -0.25
CA LEU A 14 17.04 -10.74 0.98
C LEU A 14 18.27 -11.63 1.20
N SER A 15 18.41 -12.74 0.46
CA SER A 15 19.49 -13.72 0.71
C SER A 15 20.65 -13.69 -0.31
N SER A 16 20.67 -12.75 -1.26
CA SER A 16 21.62 -12.78 -2.39
C SER A 16 22.31 -11.46 -2.73
N ILE A 17 22.39 -10.49 -1.80
CA ILE A 17 23.23 -9.29 -1.98
C ILE A 17 24.52 -9.47 -1.16
N ASN A 18 25.29 -10.50 -1.49
CA ASN A 18 26.75 -10.43 -1.46
C ASN A 18 27.19 -10.31 -2.91
N VAL A 19 26.85 -9.18 -3.55
CA VAL A 19 27.50 -8.77 -4.78
C VAL A 19 28.86 -8.23 -4.37
N GLU A 20 29.86 -9.12 -4.31
CA GLU A 20 31.24 -8.69 -4.43
C GLU A 20 31.35 -7.98 -5.78
N ALA A 21 31.27 -6.64 -5.73
CA ALA A 21 31.47 -5.75 -6.85
C ALA A 21 32.96 -5.76 -7.24
N ASP A 22 33.43 -6.88 -7.82
CA ASP A 22 34.77 -6.99 -8.40
C ASP A 22 34.80 -6.68 -9.90
N CYS A 23 33.67 -6.29 -10.51
CA CYS A 23 33.60 -5.89 -11.92
C CYS A 23 34.25 -4.53 -12.27
N CYS A 24 34.87 -3.82 -11.31
CA CYS A 24 35.54 -2.54 -11.58
C CYS A 24 36.97 -2.42 -11.02
N LYS A 25 37.56 -3.50 -10.46
CA LYS A 25 38.81 -3.36 -9.69
C LYS A 25 40.12 -3.30 -10.49
N ASN A 26 40.12 -3.34 -11.81
CA ASN A 26 41.37 -3.20 -12.58
C ASN A 26 41.19 -2.49 -13.93
N ILE A 27 40.63 -1.28 -13.91
CA ILE A 27 40.88 -0.32 -14.99
C ILE A 27 41.81 0.75 -14.44
N THR A 28 43.11 0.49 -14.51
CA THR A 28 44.13 1.52 -14.36
C THR A 28 44.02 2.48 -15.55
N TYR A 29 43.27 3.57 -15.36
CA TYR A 29 43.26 4.70 -16.27
C TYR A 29 44.65 5.36 -16.26
N THR A 30 45.50 4.97 -17.22
CA THR A 30 46.80 5.64 -17.48
C THR A 30 46.64 6.90 -18.33
N LYS A 31 45.41 7.28 -18.69
CA LYS A 31 45.12 8.56 -19.34
C LYS A 31 44.46 9.50 -18.33
N PRO A 32 44.94 10.76 -18.22
CA PRO A 32 44.24 11.77 -17.43
C PRO A 32 42.80 11.88 -17.92
N PRO A 33 41.83 12.11 -17.02
CA PRO A 33 40.45 12.32 -17.41
C PRO A 33 40.42 13.45 -18.45
N PRO A 34 39.73 13.27 -19.59
CA PRO A 34 39.55 14.36 -20.53
C PRO A 34 38.90 15.53 -19.77
N PRO A 35 39.29 16.78 -20.04
CA PRO A 35 38.68 17.94 -19.41
C PRO A 35 37.16 17.84 -19.59
N ILE A 36 36.43 18.08 -18.50
CA ILE A 36 34.97 18.18 -18.48
C ILE A 36 34.62 19.25 -19.52
N ARG A 37 34.20 18.81 -20.72
CA ARG A 37 33.73 19.73 -21.74
C ARG A 37 32.37 20.21 -21.28
N PRO A 38 32.10 21.53 -21.27
CA PRO A 38 30.74 22.02 -21.08
C PRO A 38 29.83 21.32 -22.09
N CYS A 39 28.62 20.94 -21.67
CA CYS A 39 27.59 20.38 -22.53
C CYS A 39 27.35 21.34 -23.70
N CYS A 40 28.07 21.15 -24.80
CA CYS A 40 27.89 21.90 -26.02
C CYS A 40 26.71 21.29 -26.75
N CYS A 41 25.54 21.92 -26.62
CA CYS A 41 24.52 21.90 -27.65
C CYS A 41 25.03 22.69 -28.87
N SER A 42 26.06 22.19 -29.57
CA SER A 42 26.52 22.76 -30.83
C SER A 42 26.19 21.82 -31.97
N ASP A 43 25.58 22.37 -33.02
CA ASP A 43 24.98 21.76 -34.21
C ASP A 43 25.90 20.87 -35.09
N ASP A 44 27.06 20.44 -34.59
CA ASP A 44 28.12 19.76 -35.36
C ASP A 44 28.13 18.22 -35.21
N CYS A 45 26.97 17.57 -35.09
CA CYS A 45 26.88 16.10 -35.03
C CYS A 45 26.89 15.39 -36.40
N TYR A 46 27.16 16.07 -37.51
CA TYR A 46 26.89 15.54 -38.86
C TYR A 46 28.05 14.86 -39.62
N SER A 47 29.20 14.54 -39.01
CA SER A 47 30.35 14.03 -39.79
C SER A 47 31.02 12.74 -39.33
N GLU A 48 30.45 11.94 -38.44
CA GLU A 48 30.98 10.58 -38.23
C GLU A 48 30.47 9.62 -39.34
N PRO A 49 31.36 8.78 -39.92
CA PRO A 49 30.96 7.80 -40.94
C PRO A 49 29.93 6.83 -40.35
N PRO A 50 28.97 6.34 -41.16
CA PRO A 50 27.92 5.46 -40.69
C PRO A 50 28.55 4.19 -40.11
N ARG A 51 28.54 4.08 -38.78
CA ARG A 51 28.83 2.80 -38.12
C ARG A 51 27.85 1.80 -38.70
N THR A 52 28.35 0.64 -39.11
CA THR A 52 27.54 -0.47 -39.62
C THR A 52 26.41 -0.73 -38.63
N TYR A 53 25.22 -0.31 -39.04
CA TYR A 53 23.99 -0.34 -38.25
C TYR A 53 23.68 -1.80 -37.93
N ASP A 54 23.64 -2.14 -36.64
CA ASP A 54 22.98 -3.36 -36.18
C ASP A 54 21.49 -3.02 -35.99
N PRO A 55 20.60 -3.48 -36.89
CA PRO A 55 19.21 -3.05 -36.92
C PRO A 55 18.35 -3.64 -35.79
N TYR A 56 18.92 -4.46 -34.89
CA TYR A 56 18.11 -5.28 -33.99
C TYR A 56 18.02 -4.82 -32.52
N CYS A 57 18.87 -3.93 -32.00
CA CYS A 57 18.80 -3.56 -30.56
C CYS A 57 19.26 -2.13 -30.20
N TYR A 58 19.08 -1.13 -31.06
CA TYR A 58 19.13 0.25 -30.56
C TYR A 58 17.80 0.58 -29.88
N ALA A 59 17.78 0.41 -28.55
CA ALA A 59 16.88 1.22 -27.73
C ALA A 59 17.19 2.69 -28.08
N CYS A 60 16.17 3.44 -28.48
CA CYS A 60 16.32 4.86 -28.83
C CYS A 60 16.57 5.65 -27.53
N ASP A 61 17.79 5.58 -27.02
CA ASP A 61 18.27 6.35 -25.86
C ASP A 61 18.66 7.80 -26.24
N GLN A 62 18.30 8.26 -27.45
CA GLN A 62 18.50 9.66 -27.85
C GLN A 62 17.40 10.58 -27.32
N PHE A 63 17.01 10.42 -26.06
CA PHE A 63 16.43 11.54 -25.33
C PHE A 63 17.60 12.33 -24.76
N CYS A 64 17.92 13.47 -25.38
CA CYS A 64 19.10 14.24 -25.04
C CYS A 64 19.07 14.62 -23.55
N PRO A 65 20.04 14.17 -22.73
CA PRO A 65 20.16 14.65 -21.37
C PRO A 65 20.35 16.17 -21.38
N GLY A 66 19.33 16.91 -20.92
CA GLY A 66 19.29 18.36 -20.94
C GLY A 66 18.09 18.99 -21.65
N GLU A 67 17.26 18.19 -22.35
CA GLU A 67 16.03 18.70 -22.97
C GLU A 67 14.86 18.71 -21.99
N CYS A 68 14.20 19.86 -21.89
CA CYS A 68 12.96 20.00 -21.14
C CYS A 68 11.85 19.23 -21.86
N HIS A 69 11.24 18.26 -21.18
CA HIS A 69 10.17 17.46 -21.76
C HIS A 69 9.05 17.20 -20.77
N PHE A 70 7.87 16.94 -21.32
CA PHE A 70 6.68 16.60 -20.55
C PHE A 70 6.42 15.11 -20.68
N PHE A 71 5.93 14.50 -19.60
CA PHE A 71 5.47 13.14 -19.64
C PHE A 71 4.21 12.97 -18.81
N PHE A 72 3.44 11.94 -19.15
CA PHE A 72 2.31 11.52 -18.33
C PHE A 72 2.21 10.01 -18.34
N GLY A 73 1.53 9.47 -17.34
CA GLY A 73 1.28 8.04 -17.27
C GLY A 73 0.04 7.70 -16.48
N ALA A 74 -0.34 6.43 -16.61
CA ALA A 74 -1.45 5.84 -15.90
C ALA A 74 -1.17 4.37 -15.56
N GLU A 75 -1.72 3.94 -14.44
CA GLU A 75 -1.58 2.61 -13.86
C GLU A 75 -2.96 2.08 -13.44
N GLY A 76 -3.19 0.80 -13.72
CA GLY A 76 -4.21 -0.02 -13.07
C GLY A 76 -3.60 -0.77 -11.89
N LEU A 77 -4.26 -0.67 -10.74
CA LEU A 77 -3.83 -1.25 -9.47
C LEU A 77 -4.72 -2.45 -9.17
N TRP A 78 -4.16 -3.64 -8.98
CA TRP A 78 -4.86 -4.81 -8.46
C TRP A 78 -4.33 -5.09 -7.07
N TRP A 79 -4.97 -4.49 -6.06
CA TRP A 79 -4.47 -4.40 -4.70
C TRP A 79 -5.43 -5.03 -3.70
N THR A 80 -4.92 -5.35 -2.52
CA THR A 80 -5.68 -5.68 -1.32
C THR A 80 -5.17 -4.82 -0.16
N ALA A 81 -6.04 -4.52 0.79
CA ALA A 81 -5.64 -3.93 2.05
C ALA A 81 -5.35 -5.02 3.10
N CYS A 82 -4.46 -4.71 4.03
CA CYS A 82 -4.08 -5.54 5.15
C CYS A 82 -4.02 -4.66 6.39
N GLU A 83 -4.87 -4.95 7.36
CA GLU A 83 -4.89 -4.27 8.65
C GLU A 83 -4.65 -5.29 9.75
N ASN A 84 -3.97 -4.84 10.80
CA ASN A 84 -3.83 -5.65 12.01
C ASN A 84 -5.18 -5.75 12.74
N ASP A 85 -5.30 -6.71 13.65
CA ASP A 85 -6.37 -6.69 14.65
C ASP A 85 -7.79 -6.63 14.06
N LEU A 86 -8.01 -7.35 12.95
CA LEU A 86 -9.33 -7.54 12.32
C LEU A 86 -10.06 -8.82 12.82
N ASP A 87 -9.63 -9.42 13.94
CA ASP A 87 -10.43 -10.48 14.56
C ASP A 87 -11.75 -9.96 15.09
N PHE A 88 -12.81 -10.72 14.83
CA PHE A 88 -14.17 -10.35 15.21
C PHE A 88 -14.89 -11.45 16.01
N ALA A 89 -14.43 -12.70 15.94
CA ALA A 89 -15.00 -13.81 16.68
C ALA A 89 -13.94 -14.83 17.08
N VAL A 90 -14.21 -15.58 18.15
CA VAL A 90 -13.36 -16.70 18.60
C VAL A 90 -14.24 -17.91 18.89
N ASP A 91 -13.88 -19.08 18.36
CA ASP A 91 -14.57 -20.34 18.69
C ASP A 91 -14.39 -20.64 20.19
N PHE A 92 -15.46 -21.04 20.86
CA PHE A 92 -15.47 -21.40 22.27
C PHE A 92 -16.23 -22.71 22.49
N ASN A 93 -15.58 -23.70 23.09
CA ASN A 93 -16.23 -24.96 23.43
C ASN A 93 -17.05 -24.77 24.72
N THR A 94 -18.35 -25.03 24.64
CA THR A 94 -19.31 -24.79 25.73
C THR A 94 -19.11 -25.72 26.93
N GLU A 95 -18.41 -26.85 26.78
CA GLU A 95 -18.07 -27.76 27.88
C GLU A 95 -16.96 -27.20 28.81
N GLN A 96 -16.22 -26.18 28.37
CA GLN A 96 -15.17 -25.56 29.18
C GLN A 96 -15.73 -24.41 30.01
N THR A 97 -15.53 -24.46 31.33
CA THR A 97 -16.02 -23.44 32.27
C THR A 97 -15.07 -22.24 32.42
N GLU A 98 -13.86 -22.32 31.88
CA GLU A 98 -12.87 -21.24 31.91
C GLU A 98 -12.48 -20.85 30.48
N ILE A 99 -12.51 -19.54 30.18
CA ILE A 99 -12.00 -18.98 28.92
C ILE A 99 -10.46 -19.05 28.96
N LEU A 100 -9.90 -20.23 28.71
CA LEU A 100 -8.45 -20.45 28.69
C LEU A 100 -7.79 -20.03 27.37
N GLY A 101 -8.45 -19.20 26.55
CA GLY A 101 -7.92 -18.76 25.26
C GLY A 101 -7.73 -19.90 24.26
N ILE A 102 -8.48 -20.99 24.42
CA ILE A 102 -8.44 -22.16 23.55
C ILE A 102 -9.59 -22.03 22.55
N GLY A 103 -9.26 -21.69 21.31
CA GLY A 103 -10.22 -21.48 20.23
C GLY A 103 -9.56 -21.01 18.94
N ASN A 104 -10.22 -21.18 17.80
CA ASN A 104 -9.75 -20.54 16.57
C ASN A 104 -10.28 -19.10 16.53
N THR A 105 -9.38 -18.15 16.27
CA THR A 105 -9.75 -16.76 16.04
C THR A 105 -10.11 -16.56 14.57
N HIS A 106 -11.26 -15.94 14.32
CA HIS A 106 -11.73 -15.57 12.99
C HIS A 106 -11.37 -14.11 12.69
N PHE A 107 -10.71 -13.90 11.56
CA PHE A 107 -10.25 -12.60 11.10
C PHE A 107 -11.03 -12.16 9.87
N ALA A 108 -11.49 -10.91 9.88
CA ALA A 108 -12.01 -10.27 8.68
C ALA A 108 -10.84 -9.91 7.76
N SER A 109 -11.08 -9.92 6.45
CA SER A 109 -10.08 -9.53 5.45
C SER A 109 -10.72 -8.80 4.29
N TYR A 110 -10.00 -7.84 3.73
CA TYR A 110 -10.36 -7.16 2.49
C TYR A 110 -10.16 -8.10 1.29
N ASP A 111 -10.98 -7.90 0.26
CA ASP A 111 -10.84 -8.58 -1.02
C ASP A 111 -9.83 -7.86 -1.92
N TRP A 112 -9.39 -8.56 -2.97
CA TRP A 112 -8.60 -7.94 -4.01
C TRP A 112 -9.50 -7.12 -4.92
N ASP A 113 -9.12 -5.87 -5.17
CA ASP A 113 -9.92 -4.93 -5.94
C ASP A 113 -9.08 -4.08 -6.89
N TRP A 114 -9.77 -3.41 -7.82
CA TRP A 114 -9.13 -2.52 -8.78
C TRP A 114 -9.06 -1.06 -8.26
N GLY A 115 -7.92 -0.43 -8.50
CA GLY A 115 -7.70 1.00 -8.33
C GLY A 115 -7.03 1.60 -9.56
N VAL A 116 -6.82 2.91 -9.53
CA VAL A 116 -6.15 3.65 -10.61
C VAL A 116 -5.17 4.67 -10.03
N ARG A 117 -4.07 4.88 -10.75
CA ARG A 117 -3.14 5.98 -10.50
C ARG A 117 -2.82 6.68 -11.81
N GLY A 118 -2.75 8.01 -11.77
CA GLY A 118 -2.33 8.83 -12.91
C GLY A 118 -1.32 9.87 -12.46
N TRP A 119 -0.41 10.25 -13.34
CA TRP A 119 0.59 11.27 -13.06
C TRP A 119 0.95 12.12 -14.27
N LEU A 120 1.38 13.33 -13.98
CA LEU A 120 1.97 14.27 -14.92
C LEU A 120 3.37 14.63 -14.43
N GLY A 121 4.32 14.70 -15.35
CA GLY A 121 5.71 14.95 -15.05
C GLY A 121 6.32 15.98 -15.99
N TRP A 122 7.27 16.74 -15.47
CA TRP A 122 8.07 17.68 -16.23
C TRP A 122 9.54 17.45 -15.90
N ASN A 123 10.35 17.11 -16.92
CA ASN A 123 11.80 17.11 -16.81
C ASN A 123 12.36 18.49 -17.16
N TRP A 124 13.11 19.06 -16.25
CA TRP A 124 13.71 20.38 -16.34
C TRP A 124 15.03 20.25 -17.09
N CYS A 125 15.40 21.25 -17.88
CA CYS A 125 16.61 21.23 -18.71
C CYS A 125 17.92 21.06 -17.89
N CYS A 126 17.88 21.20 -16.57
CA CYS A 126 19.00 20.95 -15.65
C CYS A 126 19.07 19.50 -15.12
N GLY A 127 18.22 18.60 -15.63
CA GLY A 127 18.15 17.19 -15.27
C GLY A 127 17.34 16.89 -14.00
N TRP A 128 16.74 17.91 -13.38
CA TRP A 128 15.73 17.72 -12.34
C TRP A 128 14.39 17.41 -12.96
N ASP A 129 13.50 16.74 -12.25
CA ASP A 129 12.12 16.54 -12.66
C ASP A 129 11.14 16.84 -11.53
N THR A 130 9.90 17.10 -11.92
CA THR A 130 8.78 17.27 -11.01
C THR A 130 7.64 16.38 -11.46
N VAL A 131 7.10 15.58 -10.56
CA VAL A 131 5.99 14.66 -10.82
C VAL A 131 4.85 14.93 -9.86
N VAL A 132 3.65 15.12 -10.41
CA VAL A 132 2.40 15.18 -9.64
C VAL A 132 1.62 13.91 -9.92
N SER A 133 1.32 13.13 -8.88
CA SER A 133 0.59 11.87 -9.00
C SER A 133 -0.66 11.85 -8.14
N TYR A 134 -1.74 11.25 -8.63
CA TYR A 134 -2.96 11.00 -7.87
C TYR A 134 -3.32 9.52 -7.93
N THR A 135 -3.58 8.93 -6.77
CA THR A 135 -4.00 7.53 -6.62
C THR A 135 -5.41 7.48 -6.05
N TRP A 136 -6.26 6.62 -6.60
CA TRP A 136 -7.57 6.28 -6.05
C TRP A 136 -7.72 4.75 -5.98
N PHE A 137 -8.10 4.23 -4.82
CA PHE A 137 -8.33 2.82 -4.59
C PHE A 137 -9.49 2.62 -3.61
N LYS A 138 -10.36 1.66 -3.89
CA LYS A 138 -11.43 1.23 -3.00
C LYS A 138 -11.40 -0.29 -2.92
N THR A 139 -11.57 -0.83 -1.72
CA THR A 139 -11.74 -2.27 -1.50
C THR A 139 -12.78 -2.51 -0.43
N GLU A 140 -13.48 -3.63 -0.54
CA GLU A 140 -14.47 -4.10 0.43
C GLU A 140 -14.08 -5.50 0.92
N GLY A 141 -14.67 -5.95 2.02
CA GLY A 141 -14.51 -7.30 2.53
C GLY A 141 -15.74 -7.74 3.30
N ASN A 142 -16.19 -8.97 3.10
CA ASN A 142 -17.32 -9.53 3.83
C ASN A 142 -16.98 -10.95 4.30
N GLN A 143 -17.06 -11.19 5.61
CA GLN A 143 -16.86 -12.51 6.21
C GLN A 143 -18.08 -12.88 7.04
N PHE A 144 -18.45 -14.15 6.99
CA PHE A 144 -19.58 -14.71 7.72
C PHE A 144 -19.15 -16.05 8.33
N ILE A 145 -19.41 -16.21 9.62
CA ILE A 145 -19.16 -17.43 10.38
C ILE A 145 -20.46 -17.83 11.08
N ASP A 146 -20.75 -19.12 11.05
CA ASP A 146 -21.93 -19.74 11.62
C ASP A 146 -21.50 -21.05 12.30
N THR A 147 -21.78 -21.18 13.59
CA THR A 147 -21.54 -22.40 14.34
C THR A 147 -22.76 -23.30 14.24
N THR A 148 -22.74 -24.19 13.26
CA THR A 148 -23.76 -25.25 13.13
C THR A 148 -23.58 -26.39 14.15
N ASP A 149 -22.51 -26.36 14.94
CA ASP A 149 -22.17 -27.37 15.94
C ASP A 149 -22.68 -26.93 17.31
N GLU A 150 -23.50 -27.77 17.96
CA GLU A 150 -24.11 -27.45 19.26
C GLU A 150 -23.07 -27.32 20.39
N ASP A 151 -21.87 -27.88 20.20
CA ASP A 151 -20.80 -27.86 21.20
C ASP A 151 -19.87 -26.63 21.07
N ILE A 152 -20.07 -25.78 20.05
CA ILE A 152 -19.23 -24.60 19.77
C ILE A 152 -20.10 -23.34 19.74
N SER A 153 -19.73 -22.35 20.55
CA SER A 153 -20.28 -20.99 20.52
C SER A 153 -19.23 -20.00 20.00
N LEU A 154 -19.65 -18.91 19.37
CA LEU A 154 -18.76 -17.81 19.00
C LEU A 154 -18.72 -16.77 20.11
N LYS A 155 -17.52 -16.44 20.61
CA LYS A 155 -17.32 -15.28 21.47
C LYS A 155 -17.09 -14.03 20.63
N ALA A 156 -17.93 -13.01 20.82
CA ALA A 156 -17.79 -11.71 20.18
C ALA A 156 -16.55 -10.97 20.73
N SER A 157 -15.50 -10.79 19.92
CA SER A 157 -14.24 -10.19 20.38
C SER A 157 -14.27 -8.66 20.49
N LEU A 158 -15.26 -8.02 19.86
CA LEU A 158 -15.33 -6.56 19.70
C LEU A 158 -16.39 -5.89 20.59
N LEU A 159 -17.28 -6.67 21.21
CA LEU A 159 -18.29 -6.14 22.12
C LEU A 159 -17.65 -5.79 23.47
N HIS A 160 -18.20 -4.76 24.10
CA HIS A 160 -17.78 -4.39 25.44
C HIS A 160 -18.26 -5.44 26.45
N PRO A 161 -17.41 -5.89 27.40
CA PRO A 161 -17.77 -6.97 28.33
C PRO A 161 -18.98 -6.64 29.22
N ASN A 162 -19.20 -5.36 29.56
CA ASN A 162 -20.35 -4.90 30.35
C ASN A 162 -21.71 -5.00 29.63
N THR A 163 -21.74 -5.37 28.33
CA THR A 163 -23.02 -5.66 27.66
C THR A 163 -23.70 -6.90 28.27
N GLY A 164 -22.94 -7.76 28.94
CA GLY A 164 -23.43 -9.05 29.45
C GLY A 164 -23.73 -10.06 28.34
N LEU A 165 -23.45 -9.71 27.09
CA LEU A 165 -23.64 -10.54 25.92
C LEU A 165 -22.27 -10.99 25.43
N SER A 166 -22.07 -12.29 25.27
CA SER A 166 -20.77 -12.80 24.83
C SER A 166 -20.86 -13.93 23.81
N ASP A 167 -21.91 -14.75 23.89
CA ASP A 167 -22.11 -15.92 23.03
C ASP A 167 -23.02 -15.62 21.85
N ALA A 168 -22.52 -15.82 20.63
CA ALA A 168 -23.25 -15.72 19.38
C ALA A 168 -23.21 -17.05 18.62
N ASP A 169 -24.26 -17.35 17.86
CA ASP A 169 -24.27 -18.49 16.93
C ASP A 169 -23.68 -18.08 15.56
N THR A 170 -23.88 -16.81 15.20
CA THR A 170 -23.38 -16.26 13.94
C THR A 170 -22.67 -14.93 14.14
N ALA A 171 -21.65 -14.69 13.33
CA ALA A 171 -20.92 -13.43 13.30
C ALA A 171 -20.64 -13.01 11.85
N THR A 172 -21.03 -11.79 11.51
CA THR A 172 -20.77 -11.17 10.21
C THR A 172 -19.82 -10.00 10.37
N ALA A 173 -18.81 -9.87 9.51
CA ALA A 173 -17.90 -8.74 9.44
C ALA A 173 -17.93 -8.13 8.04
N LYS A 174 -18.17 -6.82 7.95
CA LYS A 174 -18.14 -6.02 6.73
C LYS A 174 -17.10 -4.92 6.85
N LEU A 175 -16.23 -4.82 5.86
CA LEU A 175 -15.16 -3.83 5.77
C LEU A 175 -15.32 -3.04 4.46
N ASP A 176 -15.19 -1.72 4.49
CA ASP A 176 -15.05 -0.84 3.32
C ASP A 176 -13.87 0.11 3.60
N LEU A 177 -12.91 0.13 2.67
CA LEU A 177 -11.78 1.03 2.70
C LEU A 177 -11.71 1.86 1.42
N LYS A 178 -11.61 3.18 1.59
CA LYS A 178 -11.36 4.14 0.51
C LYS A 178 -10.02 4.83 0.75
N TYR A 179 -9.12 4.71 -0.22
CA TYR A 179 -7.79 5.30 -0.20
C TYR A 179 -7.62 6.28 -1.36
N GLN A 180 -7.14 7.48 -1.03
CA GLN A 180 -6.70 8.46 -2.02
C GLN A 180 -5.35 9.02 -1.59
N ALA A 181 -4.47 9.25 -2.56
CA ALA A 181 -3.20 9.92 -2.31
C ALA A 181 -2.88 10.94 -3.40
N LEU A 182 -2.22 12.01 -3.00
CA LEU A 182 -1.66 13.03 -3.88
C LEU A 182 -0.18 13.20 -3.54
N ASP A 183 0.67 13.04 -4.55
CA ASP A 183 2.11 13.20 -4.42
C ASP A 183 2.59 14.35 -5.31
N VAL A 184 3.50 15.16 -4.77
CA VAL A 184 4.27 16.14 -5.55
C VAL A 184 5.74 15.89 -5.27
N LEU A 185 6.42 15.25 -6.21
CA LEU A 185 7.80 14.79 -6.08
C LEU A 185 8.74 15.63 -6.93
N PHE A 186 9.94 15.84 -6.41
CA PHE A 186 11.07 16.46 -7.07
C PHE A 186 12.23 15.47 -7.06
N GLY A 187 12.82 15.23 -8.21
CA GLY A 187 13.85 14.21 -8.35
C GLY A 187 14.93 14.59 -9.36
N ARG A 188 15.98 13.77 -9.42
CA ARG A 188 17.03 13.91 -10.42
C ARG A 188 17.61 12.55 -10.75
N THR A 189 17.67 12.21 -12.03
CA THR A 189 18.28 10.95 -12.46
C THR A 189 19.81 11.07 -12.51
N ILE A 190 20.49 10.10 -11.91
CA ILE A 190 21.93 9.91 -11.93
C ILE A 190 22.20 8.62 -12.68
N VAL A 191 22.97 8.73 -13.76
CA VAL A 191 23.29 7.62 -14.66
C VAL A 191 24.68 7.05 -14.33
N TYR A 192 24.77 5.72 -14.27
CA TYR A 192 26.00 4.96 -14.12
C TYR A 192 26.13 3.92 -15.24
N CYS A 193 27.38 3.55 -15.57
CA CYS A 193 27.70 2.45 -16.48
C CYS A 193 26.98 2.54 -17.85
N GLU A 194 27.15 3.66 -18.56
CA GLU A 194 26.58 3.84 -19.91
C GLU A 194 25.07 3.56 -19.95
N ASP A 195 24.29 4.19 -19.07
CA ASP A 195 22.83 4.03 -18.96
C ASP A 195 22.30 2.69 -18.48
N THR A 196 23.17 1.73 -18.15
CA THR A 196 22.76 0.43 -17.61
C THR A 196 22.12 0.57 -16.23
N VAL A 197 22.61 1.49 -15.38
CA VAL A 197 22.13 1.67 -14.02
C VAL A 197 21.75 3.13 -13.81
N GLN A 198 20.48 3.38 -13.51
CA GLN A 198 19.96 4.70 -13.22
C GLN A 198 19.48 4.76 -11.77
N LEU A 199 19.95 5.75 -11.02
CA LEU A 199 19.53 6.06 -9.66
C LEU A 199 18.77 7.38 -9.68
N HIS A 200 17.56 7.39 -9.15
CA HIS A 200 16.68 8.56 -9.14
C HIS A 200 16.29 8.88 -7.69
N PRO A 201 17.13 9.59 -6.91
CA PRO A 201 16.70 10.13 -5.62
C PRO A 201 15.58 11.15 -5.82
N PHE A 202 14.58 11.08 -4.94
CA PHE A 202 13.45 12.02 -4.94
C PHE A 202 13.08 12.48 -3.53
N PHE A 203 12.44 13.64 -3.44
CA PHE A 203 11.81 14.15 -2.24
C PHE A 203 10.59 15.00 -2.61
N GLY A 204 9.68 15.22 -1.68
CA GLY A 204 8.48 15.99 -2.00
C GLY A 204 7.44 16.03 -0.90
N PHE A 205 6.20 16.27 -1.32
CA PHE A 205 5.03 16.30 -0.47
C PHE A 205 4.13 15.10 -0.75
N HIS A 206 3.59 14.51 0.31
CA HIS A 206 2.66 13.40 0.26
C HIS A 206 1.42 13.75 1.06
N GLY A 207 0.24 13.61 0.44
CA GLY A 207 -1.06 13.79 1.07
C GLY A 207 -1.91 12.54 0.92
N ILE A 208 -2.62 12.15 1.97
CA ILE A 208 -3.51 10.98 1.97
C ILE A 208 -4.88 11.30 2.55
N TRP A 209 -5.88 10.62 2.01
CA TRP A 209 -7.22 10.52 2.57
C TRP A 209 -7.58 9.04 2.67
N LEU A 210 -7.80 8.58 3.89
CA LEU A 210 -8.09 7.18 4.19
C LEU A 210 -9.41 7.15 4.95
N LYS A 211 -10.41 6.44 4.43
CA LYS A 211 -11.71 6.26 5.08
C LYS A 211 -11.96 4.77 5.28
N HIS A 212 -12.14 4.37 6.54
CA HIS A 212 -12.57 3.04 6.93
C HIS A 212 -14.02 3.10 7.39
N ASP A 213 -14.83 2.17 6.90
CA ASP A 213 -16.17 1.91 7.41
C ASP A 213 -16.23 0.40 7.72
N GLN A 214 -16.31 0.04 9.00
CA GLN A 214 -16.34 -1.35 9.47
C GLN A 214 -17.64 -1.61 10.23
N SER A 215 -18.27 -2.76 9.99
CA SER A 215 -19.50 -3.17 10.67
C SER A 215 -19.47 -4.64 11.00
N TYR A 216 -19.75 -4.97 12.25
CA TYR A 216 -19.81 -6.33 12.77
C TYR A 216 -21.20 -6.58 13.33
N LEU A 217 -21.78 -7.74 13.02
CA LEU A 217 -23.10 -8.15 13.48
C LEU A 217 -22.98 -9.52 14.15
N TYR A 218 -23.52 -9.62 15.36
CA TYR A 218 -23.57 -10.86 16.15
C TYR A 218 -25.03 -11.24 16.39
N GLU A 219 -25.39 -12.49 16.10
CA GLU A 219 -26.75 -13.01 16.25
C GLU A 219 -26.72 -14.43 16.86
N GLY A 220 -27.80 -14.85 17.51
CA GLY A 220 -27.89 -16.18 18.14
C GLY A 220 -27.32 -16.25 19.56
N GLY A 221 -27.34 -17.41 20.22
CA GLY A 221 -26.80 -17.58 21.58
C GLY A 221 -27.47 -16.67 22.63
N ASP A 222 -26.65 -15.89 23.35
CA ASP A 222 -27.10 -14.84 24.28
C ASP A 222 -27.92 -13.76 23.55
N PHE A 223 -27.69 -13.59 22.25
CA PHE A 223 -28.41 -12.65 21.39
C PHE A 223 -29.71 -13.25 20.80
N GLY A 224 -30.05 -14.53 21.08
CA GLY A 224 -31.06 -15.29 20.31
C GLY A 224 -32.21 -15.95 21.08
N THR A 225 -32.13 -16.17 22.41
CA THR A 225 -33.15 -16.97 23.12
C THR A 225 -33.90 -16.23 24.24
N GLY A 226 -35.23 -16.11 24.10
CA GLY A 226 -36.14 -15.49 25.08
C GLY A 226 -36.75 -14.15 24.61
N SER A 227 -37.41 -13.41 25.51
CA SER A 227 -38.00 -12.09 25.21
C SER A 227 -36.94 -10.98 24.95
N LEU A 228 -35.67 -11.36 24.84
CA LEU A 228 -34.50 -10.49 24.71
C LEU A 228 -33.60 -10.89 23.53
N ALA A 229 -34.11 -11.67 22.55
CA ALA A 229 -33.38 -11.96 21.32
C ALA A 229 -33.09 -10.67 20.55
N ALA A 230 -31.89 -10.14 20.72
CA ALA A 230 -31.51 -8.82 20.30
C ALA A 230 -30.11 -8.86 19.70
N PRO A 231 -29.98 -8.89 18.36
CA PRO A 231 -28.68 -8.85 17.69
C PRO A 231 -27.83 -7.67 18.15
N ALA A 232 -26.53 -7.84 18.25
CA ALA A 232 -25.62 -6.75 18.58
C ALA A 232 -24.83 -6.32 17.34
N ARG A 233 -24.74 -5.01 17.12
CA ARG A 233 -23.99 -4.42 16.02
C ARG A 233 -22.89 -3.51 16.55
N VAL A 234 -21.68 -3.72 16.06
CA VAL A 234 -20.54 -2.82 16.27
C VAL A 234 -20.25 -2.11 14.95
N THR A 235 -20.27 -0.79 14.94
CA THR A 235 -19.93 0.01 13.76
C THR A 235 -18.76 0.92 14.11
N TRP A 236 -17.75 0.95 13.24
CA TRP A 236 -16.59 1.81 13.38
C TRP A 236 -16.30 2.53 12.08
N ASN A 237 -16.37 3.85 12.12
CA ASN A 237 -16.08 4.72 11.00
C ASN A 237 -14.87 5.57 11.37
N SER A 238 -13.89 5.63 10.49
CA SER A 238 -12.68 6.43 10.68
C SER A 238 -12.34 7.18 9.40
N THR A 239 -12.21 8.50 9.50
CA THR A 239 -11.73 9.34 8.41
C THR A 239 -10.42 9.98 8.82
N LEU A 240 -9.35 9.59 8.12
CA LEU A 240 -8.01 10.12 8.30
C LEU A 240 -7.63 10.99 7.10
N LYS A 241 -7.10 12.18 7.40
CA LYS A 241 -6.54 13.09 6.40
C LYS A 241 -5.15 13.51 6.86
N GLY A 242 -4.15 13.23 6.04
CA GLY A 242 -2.75 13.47 6.37
C GLY A 242 -2.03 14.22 5.27
N ALA A 243 -1.07 15.06 5.66
CA ALA A 243 -0.12 15.66 4.74
C ALA A 243 1.25 15.76 5.37
N GLY A 244 2.30 15.64 4.57
CA GLY A 244 3.66 15.74 5.06
C GLY A 244 4.72 15.57 3.97
N LEU A 245 5.90 15.16 4.41
CA LEU A 245 7.06 15.02 3.54
C LEU A 245 7.26 13.55 3.16
N ILE A 246 7.77 13.34 1.95
CA ILE A 246 8.17 12.04 1.43
C ILE A 246 9.56 12.14 0.80
N GLY A 247 10.35 11.08 0.89
CA GLY A 247 11.64 10.99 0.20
C GLY A 247 12.04 9.55 -0.02
N GLY A 248 12.88 9.33 -1.03
CA GLY A 248 13.24 7.99 -1.46
C GLY A 248 14.22 7.97 -2.62
N ALA A 249 14.35 6.80 -3.22
CA ALA A 249 15.12 6.60 -4.44
C ALA A 249 14.53 5.48 -5.28
N ASP A 250 14.58 5.66 -6.60
CA ASP A 250 14.36 4.60 -7.57
C ASP A 250 15.68 4.10 -8.13
N VAL A 251 15.76 2.81 -8.41
CA VAL A 251 16.88 2.18 -9.10
C VAL A 251 16.32 1.47 -10.32
N ASN A 252 16.86 1.75 -11.50
CA ASN A 252 16.50 1.10 -12.75
C ASN A 252 17.74 0.45 -13.36
N LEU A 253 17.63 -0.85 -13.64
CA LEU A 253 18.63 -1.67 -14.31
C LEU A 253 18.12 -1.94 -15.72
N LYS A 254 18.69 -1.25 -16.70
CA LYS A 254 18.33 -1.38 -18.11
C LYS A 254 19.22 -2.42 -18.78
N TRP A 255 18.59 -3.27 -19.59
CA TRP A 255 19.27 -4.16 -20.53
C TRP A 255 19.08 -3.69 -21.97
N PRO A 256 19.89 -4.22 -22.90
CA PRO A 256 19.67 -4.00 -24.32
C PRO A 256 18.22 -4.32 -24.73
N CYS A 257 17.76 -3.66 -25.79
CA CYS A 257 16.45 -3.88 -26.39
C CYS A 257 15.26 -3.44 -25.49
N GLY A 258 15.51 -2.55 -24.51
CA GLY A 258 14.47 -1.80 -23.79
C GLY A 258 13.86 -2.51 -22.58
N ILE A 259 14.30 -3.71 -22.24
CA ILE A 259 13.85 -4.44 -21.05
C ILE A 259 14.65 -3.96 -19.84
N GLY A 260 14.01 -3.82 -18.69
CA GLY A 260 14.72 -3.50 -17.44
C GLY A 260 14.03 -4.04 -16.19
N ILE A 261 14.78 -4.15 -15.10
CA ILE A 261 14.22 -4.31 -13.75
C ILE A 261 14.29 -2.95 -13.06
N PHE A 262 13.26 -2.59 -12.31
CA PHE A 262 13.33 -1.43 -11.44
C PHE A 262 12.86 -1.74 -10.03
N GLY A 263 13.34 -0.95 -9.08
CA GLY A 263 12.90 -0.93 -7.70
C GLY A 263 12.76 0.50 -7.22
N SER A 264 11.82 0.74 -6.31
CA SER A 264 11.59 2.03 -5.66
C SER A 264 11.44 1.81 -4.16
N MET A 265 12.08 2.66 -3.37
CA MET A 265 11.91 2.70 -1.93
C MET A 265 11.74 4.15 -1.49
N GLY A 266 10.68 4.42 -0.73
CA GLY A 266 10.41 5.72 -0.16
C GLY A 266 9.89 5.61 1.26
N GLY A 267 10.09 6.68 2.03
CA GLY A 267 9.53 6.86 3.36
C GLY A 267 8.83 8.20 3.45
N SER A 268 7.73 8.25 4.20
CA SER A 268 6.98 9.48 4.45
C SER A 268 6.73 9.69 5.94
N ILE A 269 6.51 10.94 6.34
CA ILE A 269 6.08 11.31 7.69
C ILE A 269 4.94 12.31 7.54
N LEU A 270 3.75 11.94 8.01
CA LEU A 270 2.52 12.69 7.81
C LEU A 270 1.96 13.22 9.11
N ALA A 271 1.69 14.52 9.17
CA ALA A 271 0.84 15.10 10.20
C ALA A 271 -0.62 14.90 9.79
N SER A 272 -1.39 14.20 10.59
CA SER A 272 -2.75 13.76 10.22
C SER A 272 -3.78 14.13 11.27
N LYS A 273 -4.97 14.49 10.81
CA LYS A 273 -6.19 14.58 11.63
C LYS A 273 -7.04 13.35 11.35
N THR A 274 -7.57 12.76 12.41
CA THR A 274 -8.49 11.63 12.35
C THR A 274 -9.77 11.97 13.09
N ASP A 275 -10.90 11.69 12.45
CA ASP A 275 -12.22 11.71 13.06
C ASP A 275 -12.72 10.25 13.14
N ILE A 276 -13.00 9.77 14.36
CA ILE A 276 -13.40 8.39 14.65
C ILE A 276 -14.80 8.39 15.28
N GLU A 277 -15.68 7.53 14.80
CA GLU A 277 -16.98 7.23 15.39
C GLU A 277 -17.07 5.72 15.64
N HIS A 278 -17.32 5.34 16.90
CA HIS A 278 -17.47 3.95 17.32
C HIS A 278 -18.81 3.79 18.03
N LEU A 279 -19.66 2.94 17.46
CA LEU A 279 -21.01 2.69 17.93
C LEU A 279 -21.18 1.20 18.28
N GLN A 280 -21.76 0.91 19.43
CA GLN A 280 -22.27 -0.41 19.78
C GLN A 280 -23.77 -0.31 20.05
N GLU A 281 -24.55 -1.05 19.28
CA GLU A 281 -26.01 -0.99 19.28
C GLU A 281 -26.58 -2.38 19.52
N ILE A 282 -27.63 -2.45 20.33
CA ILE A 282 -28.48 -3.63 20.48
C ILE A 282 -29.71 -3.42 19.60
N LEU A 283 -30.02 -4.38 18.74
CA LEU A 283 -31.10 -4.33 17.76
C LEU A 283 -32.28 -5.20 18.20
N ASP A 284 -33.49 -4.88 17.77
CA ASP A 284 -34.63 -5.79 17.85
C ASP A 284 -34.60 -6.85 16.73
N ILE A 285 -35.52 -7.81 16.78
CA ILE A 285 -35.71 -8.83 15.73
C ILE A 285 -36.04 -8.25 14.33
N SER A 286 -36.43 -6.99 14.25
CA SER A 286 -36.70 -6.29 12.98
C SER A 286 -35.48 -5.49 12.51
N GLY A 287 -34.37 -5.51 13.26
CA GLY A 287 -33.15 -4.76 12.98
C GLY A 287 -33.19 -3.29 13.39
N ASN A 288 -34.20 -2.85 14.16
CA ASN A 288 -34.25 -1.48 14.69
C ASN A 288 -33.41 -1.37 15.96
N ILE A 289 -32.81 -0.21 16.18
CA ILE A 289 -32.00 0.07 17.38
C ILE A 289 -32.93 0.13 18.60
N THR A 290 -32.65 -0.71 19.60
CA THR A 290 -33.35 -0.73 20.90
C THR A 290 -32.57 0.03 21.97
N SER A 291 -31.24 -0.13 21.97
CA SER A 291 -30.31 0.54 22.87
C SER A 291 -29.01 0.85 22.13
N THR A 292 -28.37 1.96 22.50
CA THR A 292 -27.00 2.28 22.14
C THR A 292 -26.17 2.21 23.41
N ASP A 293 -25.34 1.19 23.51
CA ASP A 293 -24.56 0.93 24.72
C ASP A 293 -23.28 1.76 24.75
N ILE A 294 -22.69 1.98 23.56
CA ILE A 294 -21.48 2.80 23.40
C ILE A 294 -21.66 3.71 22.19
N ASP A 295 -21.45 5.00 22.39
CA ASP A 295 -21.27 6.01 21.34
C ASP A 295 -20.04 6.84 21.69
N LEU A 296 -18.95 6.61 20.95
CA LEU A 296 -17.68 7.28 21.14
C LEU A 296 -17.33 8.06 19.87
N LYS A 297 -17.04 9.35 20.05
CA LYS A 297 -16.58 10.23 18.99
C LYS A 297 -15.24 10.82 19.41
N GLU A 298 -14.22 10.61 18.59
CA GLU A 298 -12.86 11.03 18.90
C GLU A 298 -12.24 11.77 17.73
N ASP A 299 -11.69 12.94 18.04
CA ASP A 299 -10.87 13.72 17.13
C ASP A 299 -9.42 13.65 17.62
N GLN A 300 -8.52 13.15 16.78
CA GLN A 300 -7.11 12.96 17.14
C GLN A 300 -6.18 13.58 16.09
N CYS A 301 -5.06 14.12 16.55
CA CYS A 301 -3.94 14.52 15.70
C CYS A 301 -2.81 13.53 15.90
N VAL A 302 -2.41 12.83 14.84
CA VAL A 302 -1.41 11.76 14.90
C VAL A 302 -0.33 11.96 13.85
N CYS A 303 0.89 11.54 14.18
CA CYS A 303 1.99 11.44 13.24
C CYS A 303 2.02 10.03 12.67
N ILE A 304 2.01 9.91 11.34
CA ILE A 304 1.91 8.64 10.61
C ILE A 304 3.15 8.49 9.73
N PRO A 305 4.12 7.67 10.16
CA PRO A 305 5.20 7.22 9.28
C PRO A 305 4.64 6.33 8.18
N GLY A 306 5.16 6.46 6.96
CA GLY A 306 4.84 5.61 5.81
C GLY A 306 6.09 4.96 5.22
N LEU A 307 5.96 3.72 4.75
CA LEU A 307 6.96 2.99 3.98
C LEU A 307 6.36 2.59 2.64
N HIS A 308 7.06 2.91 1.55
CA HIS A 308 6.63 2.65 0.17
C HIS A 308 7.70 1.84 -0.54
N LEU A 309 7.31 0.67 -1.05
CA LEU A 309 8.20 -0.25 -1.77
C LEU A 309 7.55 -0.65 -3.09
N LYS A 310 8.31 -0.60 -4.18
CA LYS A 310 7.89 -1.10 -5.49
C LYS A 310 9.03 -1.89 -6.12
N THR A 311 8.72 -2.96 -6.83
CA THR A 311 9.70 -3.70 -7.62
C THR A 311 9.03 -4.33 -8.82
N GLY A 312 9.68 -4.33 -9.98
CA GLY A 312 9.05 -4.80 -11.20
C GLY A 312 9.94 -4.87 -12.42
N LEU A 313 9.28 -5.17 -13.53
CA LEU A 313 9.83 -5.19 -14.87
C LEU A 313 9.34 -3.97 -15.63
N SER A 314 10.21 -3.41 -16.46
CA SER A 314 9.88 -2.34 -17.39
C SER A 314 10.25 -2.74 -18.81
N PHE A 315 9.49 -2.24 -19.77
CA PHE A 315 9.75 -2.37 -21.19
C PHE A 315 9.58 -1.00 -21.84
N GLN A 316 10.64 -0.51 -22.45
CA GLN A 316 10.72 0.81 -23.06
C GLN A 316 10.97 0.65 -24.57
N PHE A 317 10.22 1.39 -25.37
CA PHE A 317 10.47 1.51 -26.80
C PHE A 317 10.14 2.90 -27.30
N ALA A 318 10.80 3.32 -28.37
CA ALA A 318 10.47 4.57 -29.03
C ALA A 318 9.71 4.32 -30.33
N CYS A 319 8.76 5.21 -30.62
CA CYS A 319 8.01 5.23 -31.85
C CYS A 319 8.35 6.51 -32.61
N GLY A 320 9.27 6.40 -33.58
CA GLY A 320 9.81 7.58 -34.28
C GLY A 320 10.86 8.32 -33.45
N GLN A 321 11.11 9.59 -33.80
CA GLN A 321 12.20 10.37 -33.22
C GLN A 321 11.84 11.11 -31.92
N CYS A 322 10.55 11.23 -31.59
CA CYS A 322 10.11 12.11 -30.50
C CYS A 322 9.16 11.45 -29.49
N LEU A 323 8.69 10.22 -29.73
CA LEU A 323 7.75 9.56 -28.82
C LEU A 323 8.42 8.38 -28.14
N LEU A 324 8.58 8.46 -26.83
CA LEU A 324 9.04 7.36 -26.01
C LEU A 324 7.86 6.81 -25.19
N MET A 325 7.71 5.50 -25.18
CA MET A 325 6.74 4.81 -24.34
C MET A 325 7.45 3.82 -23.43
N LYS A 326 7.09 3.81 -22.15
CA LYS A 326 7.55 2.82 -21.19
C LYS A 326 6.35 2.17 -20.52
N PHE A 327 6.36 0.85 -20.51
CA PHE A 327 5.39 -0.01 -19.85
C PHE A 327 6.05 -0.64 -18.64
N HIS A 328 5.27 -0.90 -17.60
CA HIS A 328 5.77 -1.55 -16.40
C HIS A 328 4.74 -2.50 -15.80
N LEU A 329 5.27 -3.59 -15.22
CA LEU A 329 4.54 -4.56 -14.41
C LEU A 329 5.30 -4.68 -13.10
N MET A 330 4.65 -4.37 -11.98
CA MET A 330 5.31 -4.31 -10.68
C MET A 330 4.45 -4.86 -9.56
N TYR A 331 5.10 -5.18 -8.45
CA TYR A 331 4.47 -5.42 -7.15
C TYR A 331 4.73 -4.21 -6.25
N GLU A 332 3.68 -3.71 -5.60
CA GLU A 332 3.75 -2.57 -4.68
C GLU A 332 3.39 -3.01 -3.25
N PHE A 333 4.02 -2.36 -2.28
CA PHE A 333 3.73 -2.47 -0.86
C PHE A 333 3.84 -1.07 -0.22
N ASN A 334 2.72 -0.55 0.27
CA ASN A 334 2.64 0.71 0.99
C ASN A 334 2.15 0.41 2.41
N ASN A 335 2.88 0.83 3.44
CA ASN A 335 2.48 0.60 4.83
C ASN A 335 2.48 1.91 5.61
N TYR A 336 1.35 2.23 6.22
CA TYR A 336 1.18 3.37 7.11
C TYR A 336 1.14 2.88 8.55
N PHE A 337 2.09 3.34 9.35
CA PHE A 337 2.21 2.98 10.75
C PHE A 337 1.39 3.92 11.63
N ASN A 338 0.88 3.41 12.75
CA ASN A 338 0.12 4.22 13.71
C ASN A 338 -1.15 4.82 13.08
N THR A 339 -1.80 4.08 12.18
CA THR A 339 -3.13 4.43 11.69
C THR A 339 -4.19 4.16 12.77
N PRO A 340 -5.28 4.94 12.80
CA PRO A 340 -6.40 4.71 13.70
C PRO A 340 -6.96 3.31 13.52
N HIS A 341 -7.23 2.63 14.64
CA HIS A 341 -7.75 1.26 14.66
C HIS A 341 -8.97 1.15 15.58
N LEU A 342 -9.74 0.09 15.37
CA LEU A 342 -10.87 -0.26 16.22
C LEU A 342 -10.42 -0.44 17.67
N ARG A 343 -11.16 0.16 18.60
CA ARG A 343 -10.88 0.03 20.04
C ARG A 343 -11.17 -1.39 20.51
N ARG A 344 -10.28 -1.93 21.35
CA ARG A 344 -10.48 -3.21 22.03
C ARG A 344 -10.68 -3.03 23.52
N TYR A 345 -11.52 -3.89 24.07
CA TYR A 345 -11.87 -3.90 25.48
C TYR A 345 -11.23 -5.10 26.18
N SER A 346 -10.67 -4.88 27.37
CA SER A 346 -10.22 -5.98 28.23
C SER A 346 -11.30 -6.32 29.24
N TYR A 347 -11.55 -7.61 29.41
CA TYR A 347 -12.51 -8.15 30.37
C TYR A 347 -12.26 -7.73 31.83
N ASN A 348 -11.02 -7.42 32.21
CA ASN A 348 -10.67 -7.20 33.61
C ASN A 348 -10.73 -5.72 34.05
N ASN A 349 -10.96 -4.78 33.14
CA ASN A 349 -11.05 -3.35 33.46
C ASN A 349 -12.04 -2.65 32.54
N GLU A 350 -13.28 -2.52 33.01
CA GLU A 350 -14.41 -1.90 32.30
C GLU A 350 -14.18 -0.43 31.90
N GLY A 351 -13.16 0.24 32.47
CA GLY A 351 -12.79 1.62 32.14
C GLY A 351 -11.50 1.78 31.34
N VAL A 352 -10.81 0.70 30.98
CA VAL A 352 -9.49 0.77 30.32
C VAL A 352 -9.54 0.08 28.96
N SER A 353 -9.53 0.89 27.90
CA SER A 353 -9.18 0.43 26.55
C SER A 353 -7.81 -0.23 26.60
N SER A 354 -7.72 -1.52 26.29
CA SER A 354 -6.49 -2.30 26.48
C SER A 354 -5.47 -2.12 25.36
N SER A 355 -5.89 -1.57 24.23
CA SER A 355 -5.00 -1.17 23.15
C SER A 355 -5.01 0.35 22.97
N SER A 356 -3.84 0.91 22.64
CA SER A 356 -3.80 2.18 21.92
C SER A 356 -4.58 1.99 20.63
N ALA A 357 -5.43 2.96 20.25
CA ALA A 357 -6.23 2.94 19.01
C ALA A 357 -5.35 3.13 17.76
N SER A 358 -4.16 2.54 17.77
CA SER A 358 -3.10 2.65 16.79
C SER A 358 -2.76 1.26 16.26
N GLY A 359 -2.96 1.05 14.97
CA GLY A 359 -2.46 -0.14 14.27
C GLY A 359 -1.70 0.28 13.02
N ASN A 360 -1.60 -0.65 12.07
CA ASN A 360 -0.98 -0.39 10.78
C ASN A 360 -2.00 -0.69 9.69
N THR A 361 -1.99 0.10 8.63
CA THR A 361 -2.77 -0.14 7.42
C THR A 361 -1.79 -0.26 6.25
N ALA A 362 -1.75 -1.44 5.64
CA ALA A 362 -0.92 -1.74 4.48
C ALA A 362 -1.77 -1.97 3.23
N LEU A 363 -1.29 -1.50 2.08
CA LEU A 363 -1.84 -1.75 0.76
C LEU A 363 -0.78 -2.48 -0.05
N GLN A 364 -1.15 -3.58 -0.70
CA GLN A 364 -0.22 -4.33 -1.52
C GLN A 364 -0.88 -4.97 -2.72
N GLY A 365 -0.11 -5.16 -3.78
CA GLY A 365 -0.60 -5.91 -4.93
C GLY A 365 0.20 -5.69 -6.20
N ILE A 366 -0.42 -6.06 -7.31
CA ILE A 366 0.17 -5.95 -8.65
C ILE A 366 -0.29 -4.65 -9.28
N THR A 367 0.63 -3.94 -9.93
CA THR A 367 0.36 -2.74 -10.69
C THR A 367 0.83 -2.93 -12.12
N VAL A 368 0.00 -2.50 -13.08
CA VAL A 368 0.33 -2.47 -14.51
C VAL A 368 0.07 -1.08 -15.03
N GLY A 369 1.02 -0.52 -15.76
CA GLY A 369 0.85 0.83 -16.30
C GLY A 369 1.84 1.16 -17.40
N GLY A 370 1.76 2.40 -17.82
CA GLY A 370 2.69 2.96 -18.79
C GLY A 370 2.74 4.47 -18.75
N GLU A 371 3.77 4.99 -19.38
CA GLU A 371 4.13 6.40 -19.43
C GLU A 371 4.59 6.76 -20.85
N ILE A 372 4.27 8.00 -21.23
CA ILE A 372 4.55 8.56 -22.56
C ILE A 372 5.32 9.86 -22.36
N PHE A 373 6.45 10.02 -23.06
CA PHE A 373 7.31 11.20 -23.03
C PHE A 373 7.21 11.94 -24.38
N PHE A 374 7.16 13.28 -24.32
CA PHE A 374 6.95 14.20 -25.45
C PHE A 374 8.07 15.21 -25.61
#